data_AF-A0A966DR91-F1
#
_entry.id   AF-A0A966DR91-F1
#
_cell.length_a   1.000
_cell.length_b   1.000
_cell.length_c   1.000
_cell.angle_alpha   90.00
_cell.angle_beta   90.00
_cell.angle_gamma   90.00
#
_symmetry.space_group_name_H-M   'P 1'
#
loop_
_entity.id
_entity.type
_entity.pdbx_description
1 polymer ?
#
loop_
_entity_poly.entity_id
_entity_poly.type
_entity_poly.pdbx_seq_one_letter_code
_entity_poly.pdbx_strand_id
1 'polypeptide(L)'
;MRFHNLLFYLIICLLSSYCKPNAGNDYKIRVDFRFGKKFVSIKINEDGKAYAVKGSSNNYTDAFKVIDSKMSQQFTLDSVKQFYKAVRELGEKDNLIRGNITDGMRTEIYYEGKKVYDAYSSNRFFWDLFRPIMDEIPRGYSPFRPADNVFDY
;
A
#
# COMPACT_ATOMS: atom_id res chain seq x y z
N MET A 1 39.69 -29.66 31.04
CA MET A 1 39.64 -28.46 30.17
C MET A 1 38.91 -28.76 28.85
N ARG A 2 37.56 -28.84 28.80
CA ARG A 2 36.83 -28.98 27.51
C ARG A 2 35.39 -28.41 27.49
N PHE A 3 34.98 -27.62 28.48
CA PHE A 3 33.60 -27.08 28.53
C PHE A 3 33.46 -25.61 28.10
N HIS A 4 34.56 -24.87 27.96
CA HIS A 4 34.49 -23.44 27.63
C HIS A 4 34.29 -23.17 26.12
N ASN A 5 34.66 -24.11 25.24
CA ASN A 5 34.48 -23.94 23.81
C ASN A 5 33.03 -24.19 23.35
N LEU A 6 32.24 -24.98 24.09
CA LEU A 6 30.87 -25.30 23.67
C LEU A 6 29.91 -24.10 23.85
N LEU A 7 30.12 -23.30 24.89
CA LEU A 7 29.29 -22.14 25.20
C LEU A 7 29.42 -21.04 24.12
N PHE A 8 30.61 -20.90 23.54
CA PHE A 8 30.90 -19.87 22.54
C PHE A 8 30.20 -20.16 21.19
N TYR A 9 30.13 -21.43 20.78
CA TYR A 9 29.41 -21.82 19.55
C TYR A 9 27.89 -21.67 19.70
N LEU A 10 27.34 -21.88 20.91
CA LEU A 10 25.92 -21.72 21.17
C LEU A 10 25.47 -20.25 21.08
N ILE A 11 26.33 -19.31 21.50
CA ILE A 11 26.07 -17.87 21.39
C ILE A 11 26.11 -17.40 19.92
N ILE A 12 27.04 -17.92 19.11
CA ILE A 12 27.13 -17.57 17.67
C ILE A 12 25.94 -18.12 16.87
N CYS A 13 25.42 -19.30 17.23
CA CYS A 13 24.19 -19.84 16.62
C CYS A 13 22.91 -19.09 17.04
N LEU A 14 22.87 -18.53 18.25
CA LEU A 14 21.74 -17.71 18.71
C LEU A 14 21.73 -16.32 18.06
N LEU A 15 22.89 -15.75 17.73
CA LEU A 15 23.01 -14.45 17.06
C LEU A 15 22.72 -14.50 15.54
N SER A 16 22.85 -15.67 14.91
CA SER A 16 22.56 -15.85 13.48
C SER A 16 21.07 -16.07 13.17
N SER A 17 20.23 -16.23 14.20
CA SER A 17 18.77 -16.39 14.05
C SER A 17 17.99 -15.06 14.01
N TYR A 18 18.67 -13.92 14.11
CA TYR A 18 18.06 -12.57 14.08
C TYR A 18 18.51 -11.76 12.86
N CYS A 19 18.37 -12.34 11.68
CA CYS A 19 18.20 -11.55 10.48
C CYS A 19 17.05 -12.15 9.68
N LYS A 20 15.83 -11.94 10.17
CA LYS A 20 14.72 -11.90 9.23
C LYS A 20 15.00 -10.67 8.36
N PRO A 21 15.23 -10.81 7.04
CA PRO A 21 15.15 -9.64 6.18
C PRO A 21 13.77 -9.04 6.43
N ASN A 22 13.72 -7.79 6.90
CA ASN A 22 12.49 -7.02 6.87
C ASN A 22 12.14 -6.87 5.38
N ALA A 23 11.40 -7.83 4.83
CA ALA A 23 10.82 -7.76 3.49
C ALA A 23 9.66 -6.73 3.45
N GLY A 24 9.79 -5.62 4.17
CA GLY A 24 8.66 -4.83 4.64
C GLY A 24 8.99 -3.36 4.78
N ASN A 25 9.29 -2.71 3.66
CA ASN A 25 8.84 -1.36 3.25
C ASN A 25 9.90 -0.64 2.39
N ASP A 26 10.23 -1.18 1.22
CA ASP A 26 10.88 -0.37 0.17
C ASP A 26 9.94 0.74 -0.33
N TYR A 27 8.66 0.66 0.02
CA TYR A 27 7.65 1.67 -0.29
C TYR A 27 7.35 2.54 0.94
N LYS A 28 7.17 3.83 0.67
CA LYS A 28 6.87 4.86 1.66
C LYS A 28 5.38 5.16 1.72
N ILE A 29 4.69 4.97 0.60
CA ILE A 29 3.24 5.10 0.48
C ILE A 29 2.64 3.79 0.01
N ARG A 30 1.57 3.37 0.66
CA ARG A 30 0.66 2.33 0.15
C ARG A 30 -0.75 2.89 0.07
N VAL A 31 -1.41 2.68 -1.05
CA VAL A 31 -2.80 3.05 -1.27
C VAL A 31 -3.59 1.80 -1.59
N ASP A 32 -4.59 1.49 -0.78
CA ASP A 32 -5.47 0.34 -0.98
C ASP A 32 -6.86 0.85 -1.39
N PHE A 33 -7.30 0.51 -2.60
CA PHE A 33 -8.65 0.70 -3.10
C PHE A 33 -9.40 -0.62 -3.02
N ARG A 34 -10.50 -0.66 -2.26
CA ARG A 34 -11.26 -1.89 -1.97
C ARG A 34 -12.70 -1.75 -2.47
N PHE A 35 -13.15 -2.75 -3.21
CA PHE A 35 -14.44 -2.81 -3.89
C PHE A 35 -15.14 -4.12 -3.51
N GLY A 36 -15.94 -4.11 -2.44
CA GLY A 36 -16.57 -5.34 -1.94
C GLY A 36 -15.51 -6.35 -1.49
N LYS A 37 -15.34 -7.43 -2.27
CA LYS A 37 -14.32 -8.48 -2.08
C LYS A 37 -13.15 -8.39 -3.05
N LYS A 38 -12.99 -7.28 -3.78
CA LYS A 38 -11.88 -7.06 -4.72
C LYS A 38 -11.04 -5.87 -4.28
N PHE A 39 -9.79 -5.81 -4.71
CA PHE A 39 -8.90 -4.69 -4.37
C PHE A 39 -7.88 -4.36 -5.46
N VAL A 40 -7.38 -3.13 -5.38
CA VAL A 40 -6.14 -2.66 -6.00
C VAL A 40 -5.29 -2.03 -4.90
N SER A 41 -4.03 -2.43 -4.77
CA SER A 41 -3.04 -1.83 -3.88
C SER A 41 -1.93 -1.24 -4.72
N ILE A 42 -1.61 0.04 -4.54
CA ILE A 42 -0.51 0.73 -5.19
C ILE A 42 0.55 1.03 -4.13
N LYS A 43 1.77 0.57 -4.37
CA LYS A 43 2.91 0.77 -3.46
C LYS A 43 3.96 1.62 -4.16
N ILE A 44 4.37 2.69 -3.50
CA ILE A 44 5.18 3.78 -4.08
C ILE A 44 6.36 4.07 -3.15
N ASN A 45 7.57 4.11 -3.69
CA ASN A 45 8.76 4.55 -2.96
C ASN A 45 8.97 6.08 -3.04
N GLU A 46 9.97 6.60 -2.34
CA GLU A 46 10.30 8.04 -2.34
C GLU A 46 10.67 8.58 -3.73
N ASP A 47 11.26 7.75 -4.59
CA ASP A 47 11.72 8.13 -5.94
C ASP A 47 10.61 8.05 -7.00
N GLY A 48 9.38 7.66 -6.64
CA GLY A 48 8.28 7.48 -7.58
C GLY A 48 8.26 6.16 -8.33
N LYS A 49 9.16 5.22 -8.01
CA LYS A 49 9.01 3.84 -8.46
C LYS A 49 7.86 3.19 -7.73
N ALA A 50 6.97 2.58 -8.50
CA ALA A 50 5.75 2.01 -8.01
C ALA A 50 5.46 0.66 -8.63
N TYR A 51 4.62 -0.12 -7.95
CA TYR A 51 3.96 -1.28 -8.53
C TYR A 51 2.54 -1.39 -7.97
N ALA A 52 1.67 -2.05 -8.73
CA ALA A 52 0.29 -2.29 -8.36
C ALA A 52 0.03 -3.78 -8.16
N VAL A 53 -0.86 -4.10 -7.23
CA VAL A 53 -1.33 -5.46 -6.94
C VAL A 53 -2.84 -5.42 -6.98
N LYS A 54 -3.48 -6.35 -7.68
CA LYS A 54 -4.94 -6.45 -7.72
C LYS A 54 -5.40 -7.88 -7.52
N GLY A 55 -6.62 -8.08 -7.06
CA GLY A 55 -7.18 -9.42 -6.84
C GLY A 55 -8.36 -9.41 -5.90
N SER A 56 -8.58 -10.54 -5.24
CA SER A 56 -9.64 -10.72 -4.25
C SER A 56 -9.14 -10.55 -2.81
N SER A 57 -9.98 -10.00 -1.97
CA SER A 57 -9.75 -9.83 -0.53
C SER A 57 -10.97 -10.27 0.27
N ASN A 58 -10.84 -10.26 1.60
CA ASN A 58 -12.01 -10.23 2.47
C ASN A 58 -12.84 -8.95 2.27
N ASN A 59 -13.99 -8.89 2.94
CA ASN A 59 -14.94 -7.79 2.79
C ASN A 59 -14.28 -6.45 3.13
N TYR A 60 -14.56 -5.41 2.34
CA TYR A 60 -13.92 -4.10 2.41
C TYR A 60 -14.07 -3.39 3.77
N THR A 61 -15.05 -3.79 4.58
CA THR A 61 -15.28 -3.30 5.95
C THR A 61 -14.31 -3.89 6.97
N ASP A 62 -13.74 -5.07 6.68
CA ASP A 62 -12.89 -5.81 7.61
C ASP A 62 -11.41 -5.39 7.50
N ALA A 63 -10.59 -5.82 8.47
CA ALA A 63 -9.14 -5.67 8.40
C ALA A 63 -8.59 -6.32 7.12
N PHE A 64 -7.82 -5.58 6.33
CA PHE A 64 -7.47 -5.98 4.97
C PHE A 64 -6.68 -7.31 4.94
N LYS A 65 -7.24 -8.31 4.25
CA LYS A 65 -6.62 -9.62 4.01
C LYS A 65 -6.78 -10.02 2.55
N VAL A 66 -5.64 -10.26 1.89
CA VAL A 66 -5.58 -10.74 0.49
C VAL A 66 -5.89 -12.24 0.44
N ILE A 67 -6.70 -12.64 -0.56
CA ILE A 67 -7.05 -14.04 -0.85
C ILE A 67 -6.27 -14.52 -2.08
N ASP A 68 -6.35 -13.76 -3.17
CA ASP A 68 -5.59 -13.98 -4.40
C ASP A 68 -5.06 -12.64 -4.92
N SER A 69 -4.00 -12.68 -5.74
CA SER A 69 -3.49 -11.46 -6.33
C SER A 69 -2.64 -11.67 -7.58
N LYS A 70 -2.62 -10.63 -8.43
CA LYS A 70 -1.73 -10.45 -9.56
C LYS A 70 -1.01 -9.11 -9.42
N MET A 71 0.30 -9.12 -9.63
CA MET A 71 1.17 -7.94 -9.55
C MET A 71 1.43 -7.37 -10.94
N SER A 72 1.57 -6.05 -11.05
CA SER A 72 2.02 -5.38 -12.28
C SER A 72 3.53 -5.48 -12.43
N GLN A 73 4.05 -5.12 -13.61
CA GLN A 73 5.44 -4.68 -13.71
C GLN A 73 5.64 -3.38 -12.91
N GLN A 74 6.87 -3.08 -12.52
CA GLN A 74 7.19 -1.78 -11.92
C GLN A 74 7.01 -0.67 -12.96
N PHE A 75 6.56 0.49 -12.50
CA PHE A 75 6.37 1.70 -13.30
C PHE A 75 6.84 2.93 -12.52
N THR A 76 6.89 4.09 -13.19
CA THR A 76 7.31 5.36 -12.59
C THR A 76 6.12 6.30 -12.53
N LEU A 77 5.97 6.98 -11.40
CA LEU A 77 5.04 8.07 -11.20
C LEU A 77 5.80 9.40 -11.33
N ASP A 78 5.79 10.02 -12.50
CA ASP A 78 6.51 11.27 -12.78
C ASP A 78 6.04 12.41 -11.86
N SER A 79 4.76 12.41 -11.49
CA SER A 79 4.15 13.41 -10.61
C SER A 79 4.17 13.01 -9.13
N VAL A 80 4.99 12.01 -8.73
CA VAL A 80 5.03 11.50 -7.35
C VAL A 80 5.28 12.60 -6.31
N LYS A 81 6.11 13.61 -6.63
CA LYS A 81 6.49 14.64 -5.65
C LYS A 81 5.29 15.40 -5.10
N GLN A 82 4.31 15.70 -5.95
CA GLN A 82 3.10 16.41 -5.56
C GLN A 82 2.21 15.51 -4.69
N PHE A 83 2.04 14.26 -5.12
CA PHE A 83 1.28 13.25 -4.39
C PHE A 83 1.89 12.96 -3.01
N TYR A 84 3.21 12.75 -2.96
CA TYR A 84 3.96 12.49 -1.73
C TYR A 84 3.83 13.62 -0.74
N LYS A 85 3.97 14.87 -1.20
CA LYS A 85 3.79 16.06 -0.35
C LYS A 85 2.40 16.07 0.28
N ALA A 86 1.35 15.84 -0.52
CA ALA A 86 -0.03 15.83 -0.03
C ALA A 86 -0.29 14.68 0.97
N VAL A 87 0.27 13.48 0.74
CA VAL A 87 0.15 12.33 1.66
C VAL A 87 0.93 12.58 2.95
N ARG A 88 2.11 13.19 2.89
CA ARG A 88 2.90 13.56 4.08
C ARG A 88 2.14 14.56 4.96
N GLU A 89 1.56 15.60 4.35
CA GLU A 89 0.74 16.60 5.06
C GLU A 89 -0.50 15.98 5.74
N LEU A 90 -1.07 14.90 5.19
CA LEU A 90 -2.12 14.12 5.86
C LEU A 90 -1.59 13.44 7.13
N GLY A 91 -0.39 12.84 7.06
CA GLY A 91 0.24 12.16 8.19
C GLY A 91 0.64 13.10 9.33
N GLU A 92 1.06 14.32 9.02
CA GLU A 92 1.45 15.35 9.99
C GLU A 92 0.27 15.88 10.83
N LYS A 93 -0.96 15.83 10.27
CA LYS A 93 -2.15 16.39 10.92
C LYS A 93 -2.80 15.47 11.95
N ASP A 94 -2.31 14.25 12.12
CA ASP A 94 -2.85 13.17 12.99
C ASP A 94 -4.38 12.94 12.91
N ASN A 95 -5.00 13.40 11.82
CA ASN A 95 -6.43 13.34 11.63
C ASN A 95 -6.71 12.23 10.62
N LEU A 96 -7.06 11.04 11.12
CA LEU A 96 -7.63 10.02 10.26
C LEU A 96 -8.93 10.57 9.66
N ILE A 97 -8.88 10.98 8.40
CA ILE A 97 -10.06 11.44 7.68
C ILE A 97 -10.95 10.21 7.42
N ARG A 98 -12.12 10.19 8.05
CA ARG A 98 -13.16 9.17 7.87
C ARG A 98 -14.25 9.69 6.95
N GLY A 99 -14.55 8.95 5.89
CA GLY A 99 -15.72 9.19 5.04
C GLY A 99 -16.94 8.39 5.52
N ASN A 100 -18.15 8.87 5.22
CA ASN A 100 -19.40 8.16 5.54
C ASN A 100 -19.57 6.88 4.71
N ILE A 101 -20.17 5.86 5.34
CA ILE A 101 -20.42 4.54 4.75
C ILE A 101 -21.37 4.69 3.55
N THR A 102 -20.90 4.23 2.38
CA THR A 102 -21.73 4.00 1.19
C THR A 102 -21.27 2.69 0.55
N ASP A 103 -22.08 2.08 -0.31
CA ASP A 103 -21.76 0.86 -1.10
C ASP A 103 -20.66 1.09 -2.16
N GLY A 104 -19.78 2.06 -1.93
CA GLY A 104 -18.72 2.49 -2.84
C GLY A 104 -17.34 1.91 -2.50
N MET A 105 -16.35 2.41 -3.22
CA MET A 105 -14.94 2.10 -3.00
C MET A 105 -14.45 2.64 -1.66
N ARG A 106 -13.86 1.77 -0.83
CA ARG A 106 -13.07 2.21 0.33
C ARG A 106 -11.62 2.45 -0.09
N THR A 107 -11.08 3.61 0.25
CA THR A 107 -9.70 3.99 -0.01
C THR A 107 -8.96 4.18 1.30
N GLU A 108 -7.89 3.42 1.49
CA GLU A 108 -7.00 3.51 2.65
C GLU A 108 -5.61 3.96 2.18
N ILE A 109 -5.04 4.99 2.81
CA ILE A 109 -3.67 5.44 2.52
C ILE A 109 -2.82 5.25 3.75
N TYR A 110 -1.66 4.62 3.55
CA TYR A 110 -0.65 4.39 4.55
C TYR A 110 0.62 5.14 4.15
N TYR A 111 1.14 5.94 5.08
CA TYR A 111 2.41 6.65 4.97
C TYR A 111 3.35 6.12 6.04
N GLU A 112 4.50 5.58 5.62
CA GLU A 112 5.48 4.93 6.51
C GLU A 112 4.86 3.84 7.42
N GLY A 113 3.87 3.12 6.88
CA GLY A 113 3.14 2.07 7.60
C GLY A 113 2.00 2.56 8.51
N LYS A 114 1.91 3.87 8.79
CA LYS A 114 0.79 4.48 9.53
C LYS A 114 -0.36 4.79 8.59
N LYS A 115 -1.59 4.42 8.95
CA LYS A 115 -2.79 4.83 8.18
C LYS A 115 -3.06 6.32 8.40
N VAL A 116 -3.11 7.09 7.32
CA VAL A 116 -3.31 8.55 7.33
C VAL A 116 -4.63 8.98 6.67
N TYR A 117 -5.28 8.07 5.95
CA TYR A 117 -6.55 8.32 5.25
C TYR A 117 -7.39 7.03 5.20
N ASP A 118 -8.70 7.13 5.42
CA ASP A 118 -9.63 5.99 5.35
C ASP A 118 -11.04 6.48 4.97
N ALA A 119 -11.35 6.50 3.68
CA ALA A 119 -12.62 7.03 3.19
C ALA A 119 -13.43 5.98 2.43
N TYR A 120 -14.74 6.03 2.57
CA TYR A 120 -15.72 5.19 1.86
C TYR A 120 -16.37 5.91 0.66
N SER A 121 -15.85 7.09 0.30
CA SER A 121 -16.40 7.90 -0.80
C SER A 121 -15.32 8.74 -1.50
N SER A 122 -15.49 8.91 -2.81
CA SER A 122 -14.61 9.72 -3.67
C SER A 122 -15.07 11.18 -3.74
N ASN A 123 -14.86 11.93 -2.66
CA ASN A 123 -15.19 13.36 -2.60
C ASN A 123 -14.17 14.23 -3.36
N ARG A 124 -14.37 15.56 -3.38
CA ARG A 124 -13.45 16.50 -4.05
C ARG A 124 -11.99 16.36 -3.58
N PHE A 125 -11.79 16.19 -2.27
CA PHE A 125 -10.45 16.00 -1.71
C PHE A 125 -9.78 14.73 -2.24
N PHE A 126 -10.52 13.62 -2.34
CA PHE A 126 -10.03 12.38 -2.96
C PHE A 126 -9.55 12.64 -4.39
N TRP A 127 -10.36 13.31 -5.21
CA TRP A 127 -9.98 13.59 -6.60
C TRP A 127 -8.78 14.53 -6.69
N ASP A 128 -8.73 15.58 -5.88
CA ASP A 128 -7.59 16.52 -5.82
C ASP A 128 -6.30 15.83 -5.37
N LEU A 129 -6.40 14.88 -4.42
CA LEU A 129 -5.25 14.12 -3.91
C LEU A 129 -4.66 13.22 -5.01
N PHE A 130 -5.49 12.46 -5.70
CA PHE A 130 -5.02 11.46 -6.66
C PHE A 130 -4.73 12.03 -8.06
N ARG A 131 -5.32 13.17 -8.44
CA ARG A 131 -5.22 13.78 -9.79
C ARG A 131 -3.79 13.77 -10.36
N PRO A 132 -2.72 14.08 -9.60
CA PRO A 132 -1.37 14.08 -10.14
C PRO A 132 -0.91 12.72 -10.70
N ILE A 133 -1.38 11.60 -10.14
CA ILE A 133 -0.85 10.26 -10.46
C ILE A 133 -1.85 9.35 -11.17
N MET A 134 -3.10 9.76 -11.36
CA MET A 134 -4.16 8.89 -11.91
C MET A 134 -3.80 8.33 -13.29
N ASP A 135 -3.18 9.16 -14.12
CA ASP A 135 -2.88 8.80 -15.50
C ASP A 135 -1.61 7.99 -15.70
N GLU A 136 -0.75 8.00 -14.69
CA GLU A 136 0.55 7.33 -14.66
C GLU A 136 0.41 5.85 -14.22
N ILE A 137 -0.75 5.48 -13.67
CA ILE A 137 -1.04 4.09 -13.29
C ILE A 137 -1.35 3.26 -14.54
N PRO A 138 -0.68 2.11 -14.74
CA PRO A 138 -0.89 1.26 -15.90
C PRO A 138 -2.34 0.80 -16.08
N ARG A 139 -2.73 0.62 -17.34
CA ARG A 139 -4.04 0.06 -17.68
C ARG A 139 -4.24 -1.31 -17.04
N GLY A 140 -5.48 -1.60 -16.68
CA GLY A 140 -5.85 -2.83 -15.98
C GLY A 140 -5.49 -2.83 -14.49
N TYR A 141 -4.80 -1.81 -13.98
CA TYR A 141 -4.52 -1.62 -12.54
C TYR A 141 -5.03 -0.28 -12.02
N SER A 142 -5.43 0.67 -12.88
CA SER A 142 -5.93 1.97 -12.47
C SER A 142 -7.39 1.89 -12.02
N PRO A 143 -7.73 2.25 -10.75
CA PRO A 143 -9.11 2.31 -10.29
C PRO A 143 -9.87 3.55 -10.85
N PHE A 144 -9.19 4.44 -11.56
CA PHE A 144 -9.72 5.73 -12.01
C PHE A 144 -10.31 5.70 -13.42
N ARG A 145 -10.06 4.63 -14.18
CA ARG A 145 -10.44 4.51 -15.59
C ARG A 145 -11.55 3.45 -15.72
N PRO A 146 -12.80 3.86 -15.97
CA PRO A 146 -13.92 2.92 -16.10
C PRO A 146 -13.72 1.86 -17.19
N ALA A 147 -12.98 2.20 -18.25
CA ALA A 147 -12.71 1.31 -19.38
C ALA A 147 -11.59 0.27 -19.13
N ASP A 148 -10.87 0.37 -18.01
CA ASP A 148 -9.70 -0.50 -17.76
C ASP A 148 -10.08 -1.88 -17.21
N ASN A 149 -11.37 -2.17 -16.99
CA ASN A 149 -11.91 -3.44 -16.51
C ASN A 149 -10.97 -4.14 -15.53
N VAL A 150 -10.66 -3.43 -14.43
CA VAL A 150 -9.56 -3.79 -13.51
C VAL A 150 -9.66 -5.21 -12.99
N PHE A 151 -10.86 -5.81 -12.97
CA PHE A 151 -11.10 -7.14 -12.44
C PHE A 151 -11.53 -8.19 -13.46
N ASP A 152 -11.39 -7.90 -14.76
CA ASP A 152 -11.55 -8.91 -15.80
C ASP A 152 -10.23 -9.65 -15.96
N TYR A 153 -10.27 -10.96 -15.75
CA TYR A 153 -9.16 -11.90 -15.85
C TYR A 153 -9.61 -13.13 -16.62
#